data_AF-A0A924A8A4-F1
#
_entry.id   AF-A0A924A8A4-F1
#
_cell.length_a   1.000
_cell.length_b   1.000
_cell.length_c   1.000
_cell.angle_alpha   90.00
_cell.angle_beta   90.00
_cell.angle_gamma   90.00
#
_symmetry.space_group_name_H-M   'P 1'
#
loop_
_entity.id
_entity.type
_entity.pdbx_description
1 polymer ?
#
loop_
_entity_poly.entity_id
_entity_poly.type
_entity_poly.pdbx_seq_one_letter_code
_entity_poly.pdbx_strand_id
1 'polypeptide(L)'
;ICARHKIKFVPALFDDCVFGITFEPKVGKQLEPLKGWYAWDWSPSPGHSMVIDSLAHPKLEHYVSEVMERFKNDKRILFWDLYNEPTNGGLGSATLPLLKKVIAWARKVNPIQPVSIGLFNDNKQLNDIVLVGSDIISFHNYGDKETLQRQVNDLKKYDRPIFCTEWMNRPAHSVISDNLPIFYNEKIGCMLWGLVNGKTQTDLPWGHRPGDPLPTVWQHDLYKTDFKPYKQNEIDSIKIYTFIKE
;
A
#
# COMPACT_ATOMS: atom_id res chain seq x y z
N ILE A 1 15.91 13.36 -4.20
CA ILE A 1 16.10 11.94 -4.56
C ILE A 1 15.25 11.57 -5.77
N CYS A 2 13.91 11.54 -5.67
CA CYS A 2 13.01 11.13 -6.77
C CYS A 2 13.32 11.78 -8.13
N ALA A 3 13.43 13.12 -8.19
CA ALA A 3 13.77 13.82 -9.43
C ALA A 3 15.10 13.37 -10.06
N ARG A 4 16.12 13.13 -9.23
CA ARG A 4 17.46 12.69 -9.68
C ARG A 4 17.41 11.31 -10.32
N HIS A 5 16.57 10.42 -9.78
CA HIS A 5 16.45 9.03 -10.22
C HIS A 5 15.23 8.80 -11.14
N LYS A 6 14.54 9.86 -11.57
CA LYS A 6 13.32 9.79 -12.40
C LYS A 6 12.22 8.90 -11.80
N ILE A 7 12.13 8.87 -10.48
CA ILE A 7 11.11 8.11 -9.74
C ILE A 7 9.91 9.02 -9.48
N LYS A 8 8.70 8.48 -9.70
CA LYS A 8 7.45 9.05 -9.21
C LYS A 8 7.10 8.41 -7.86
N PHE A 9 6.40 9.14 -7.01
CA PHE A 9 6.09 8.71 -5.66
C PHE A 9 4.58 8.75 -5.40
N VAL A 10 4.07 7.78 -4.66
CA VAL A 10 2.69 7.71 -4.17
C VAL A 10 2.75 7.82 -2.65
N PRO A 11 2.50 9.01 -2.07
CA PRO A 11 2.38 9.15 -0.62
C PRO A 11 1.08 8.53 -0.11
N ALA A 12 1.18 7.67 0.91
CA ALA A 12 0.08 7.27 1.78
C ALA A 12 0.03 8.20 2.99
N LEU A 13 -1.12 8.84 3.25
CA LEU A 13 -1.25 9.78 4.37
C LEU A 13 -1.56 9.09 5.70
N PHE A 14 -2.47 8.12 5.67
CA PHE A 14 -2.89 7.31 6.80
C PHE A 14 -2.84 5.82 6.49
N ASP A 15 -2.91 4.99 7.53
CA ASP A 15 -2.78 3.54 7.50
C ASP A 15 -3.44 2.91 8.74
N ASP A 16 -4.36 1.96 8.52
CA ASP A 16 -5.01 1.19 9.60
C ASP A 16 -4.28 -0.14 9.90
N CYS A 17 -3.24 -0.50 9.15
CA CYS A 17 -2.52 -1.75 9.37
C CYS A 17 -1.77 -1.78 10.70
N VAL A 18 -1.90 -2.90 11.41
CA VAL A 18 -1.19 -3.15 12.67
C VAL A 18 -0.59 -4.55 12.66
N PHE A 19 0.74 -4.63 12.49
CA PHE A 19 1.47 -5.90 12.62
C PHE A 19 2.28 -5.98 13.91
N GLY A 20 2.63 -4.82 14.46
CA GLY A 20 3.41 -4.70 15.68
C GLY A 20 2.58 -4.83 16.95
N ILE A 21 3.15 -4.32 18.03
CA ILE A 21 2.59 -4.46 19.40
C ILE A 21 1.79 -3.24 19.87
N THR A 22 1.73 -2.17 19.07
CA THR A 22 1.07 -0.92 19.46
C THR A 22 0.03 -0.48 18.44
N PHE A 23 -1.10 -0.06 18.96
CA PHE A 23 -2.19 0.61 18.23
C PHE A 23 -2.10 2.13 18.33
N GLU A 24 -1.15 2.63 19.12
CA GLU A 24 -0.95 4.04 19.40
C GLU A 24 0.51 4.40 19.07
N PRO A 25 0.80 4.87 17.84
CA PRO A 25 2.14 5.24 17.43
C PRO A 25 2.63 6.43 18.26
N LYS A 26 3.94 6.47 18.50
CA LYS A 26 4.59 7.57 19.22
C LYS A 26 5.69 8.17 18.36
N VAL A 27 5.83 9.49 18.42
CA VAL A 27 6.96 10.19 17.80
C VAL A 27 8.23 9.82 18.55
N GLY A 28 9.29 9.50 17.82
CA GLY A 28 10.59 9.20 18.41
C GLY A 28 11.41 8.24 17.55
N LYS A 29 12.44 7.67 18.17
CA LYS A 29 13.27 6.63 17.55
C LYS A 29 12.43 5.35 17.39
N GLN A 30 12.31 4.87 16.16
CA GLN A 30 11.70 3.56 15.87
C GLN A 30 12.51 2.43 16.49
N LEU A 31 11.84 1.34 16.88
CA LEU A 31 12.50 0.19 17.47
C LEU A 31 13.40 -0.51 16.43
N GLU A 32 14.39 -1.23 16.93
CA GLU A 32 15.16 -2.13 16.07
C GLU A 32 14.34 -3.40 15.79
N PRO A 33 14.53 -4.04 14.63
CA PRO A 33 13.76 -5.22 14.25
C PRO A 33 13.93 -6.35 15.26
N LEU A 34 12.82 -6.95 15.69
CA LEU A 34 12.86 -8.20 16.44
C LEU A 34 12.94 -9.36 15.46
N LYS A 35 14.11 -10.03 15.41
CA LYS A 35 14.38 -11.11 14.45
C LYS A 35 13.29 -12.20 14.51
N GLY A 36 12.73 -12.54 13.35
CA GLY A 36 11.69 -13.56 13.24
C GLY A 36 10.28 -13.06 13.54
N TRP A 37 10.07 -11.75 13.67
CA TRP A 37 8.73 -11.17 13.83
C TRP A 37 8.40 -10.30 12.61
N TYR A 38 7.39 -10.73 11.84
CA TYR A 38 6.90 -10.00 10.66
C TYR A 38 6.45 -8.59 11.04
N ALA A 39 7.07 -7.57 10.44
CA ALA A 39 6.72 -6.16 10.60
C ALA A 39 6.51 -5.73 12.07
N TRP A 40 7.41 -6.19 12.95
CA TRP A 40 7.37 -6.03 14.42
C TRP A 40 6.99 -4.65 14.95
N ASP A 41 7.44 -3.58 14.30
CA ASP A 41 7.22 -2.20 14.75
C ASP A 41 6.27 -1.42 13.82
N TRP A 42 5.57 -2.13 12.93
CA TRP A 42 4.56 -1.50 12.07
C TRP A 42 3.31 -1.19 12.90
N SER A 43 3.07 0.10 13.04
CA SER A 43 1.96 0.69 13.81
C SER A 43 1.08 1.50 12.87
N PRO A 44 -0.21 1.67 13.20
CA PRO A 44 -1.13 2.42 12.36
C PRO A 44 -0.77 3.91 12.42
N SER A 45 -1.26 4.68 11.46
CA SER A 45 -1.14 6.13 11.43
C SER A 45 -2.45 6.73 10.91
N PRO A 46 -3.28 7.40 11.74
CA PRO A 46 -3.02 7.73 13.14
C PRO A 46 -3.28 6.54 14.07
N GLY A 47 -3.01 6.74 15.37
CA GLY A 47 -3.40 5.75 16.39
C GLY A 47 -4.91 5.53 16.45
N HIS A 48 -5.33 4.33 16.84
CA HIS A 48 -6.74 3.95 16.88
C HIS A 48 -7.59 4.92 17.71
N SER A 49 -7.06 5.40 18.83
CA SER A 49 -7.74 6.39 19.67
C SER A 49 -8.09 7.67 18.89
N MET A 50 -7.19 8.14 18.02
CA MET A 50 -7.41 9.33 17.20
C MET A 50 -8.34 9.07 16.01
N VAL A 51 -8.42 7.82 15.52
CA VAL A 51 -9.39 7.42 14.49
C VAL A 51 -10.81 7.46 15.04
N ILE A 52 -11.00 6.99 16.28
CA ILE A 52 -12.32 6.87 16.91
C ILE A 52 -12.77 8.20 17.53
N ASP A 53 -11.86 8.96 18.15
CA ASP A 53 -12.19 10.22 18.81
C ASP A 53 -12.26 11.39 17.82
N SER A 54 -13.48 11.78 17.49
CA SER A 54 -13.73 12.92 16.60
C SER A 54 -13.13 14.25 17.07
N LEU A 55 -12.83 14.41 18.37
CA LEU A 55 -12.15 15.59 18.91
C LEU A 55 -10.67 15.66 18.49
N ALA A 56 -10.07 14.53 18.10
CA ALA A 56 -8.72 14.49 17.55
C ALA A 56 -8.67 14.88 16.06
N HIS A 57 -9.80 14.83 15.34
CA HIS A 57 -9.83 15.03 13.89
C HIS A 57 -9.37 16.41 13.42
N PRO A 58 -9.57 17.53 14.14
CA PRO A 58 -9.00 18.82 13.73
C PRO A 58 -7.46 18.79 13.63
N LYS A 59 -6.78 18.02 14.49
CA LYS A 59 -5.34 17.83 14.41
C LYS A 59 -4.94 17.00 13.18
N LEU A 60 -5.74 15.99 12.85
CA LEU A 60 -5.55 15.17 11.64
C LEU A 60 -5.81 15.96 10.36
N GLU A 61 -6.84 16.81 10.34
CA GLU A 61 -7.14 17.74 9.24
C GLU A 61 -5.95 18.66 8.99
N HIS A 62 -5.38 19.22 10.06
CA HIS A 62 -4.22 20.10 9.95
C HIS A 62 -3.04 19.37 9.30
N TYR A 63 -2.72 18.14 9.72
CA TYR A 63 -1.66 17.33 9.11
C TYR A 63 -1.92 17.07 7.61
N VAL A 64 -3.11 16.55 7.28
CA VAL A 64 -3.48 16.23 5.89
C VAL A 64 -3.42 17.48 5.02
N SER A 65 -4.03 18.58 5.48
CA SER A 65 -4.11 19.82 4.71
C SER A 65 -2.74 20.45 4.49
N GLU A 66 -1.90 20.53 5.53
CA GLU A 66 -0.55 21.12 5.41
C GLU A 66 0.35 20.32 4.47
N VAL A 67 0.36 18.98 4.60
CA VAL A 67 1.19 18.12 3.74
C VAL A 67 0.72 18.22 2.30
N MET A 68 -0.58 18.08 2.04
CA MET A 68 -1.10 18.13 0.69
C MET A 68 -0.94 19.53 0.08
N GLU A 69 -1.27 20.61 0.79
CA GLU A 69 -1.15 21.99 0.29
C GLU A 69 0.30 22.31 -0.10
N ARG A 70 1.27 21.87 0.71
CA ARG A 70 2.70 22.05 0.45
C ARG A 70 3.14 21.41 -0.87
N PHE A 71 2.59 20.25 -1.23
CA PHE A 71 3.02 19.46 -2.39
C PHE A 71 1.98 19.37 -3.51
N LYS A 72 0.90 20.16 -3.44
CA LYS A 72 -0.26 20.06 -4.34
C LYS A 72 0.05 20.30 -5.82
N ASN A 73 1.18 20.93 -6.11
CA ASN A 73 1.68 21.19 -7.47
C ASN A 73 2.96 20.40 -7.81
N ASP A 74 3.41 19.49 -6.93
CA ASP A 74 4.64 18.74 -7.11
C ASP A 74 4.47 17.61 -8.14
N LYS A 75 5.02 17.81 -9.34
CA LYS A 75 4.93 16.85 -10.45
C LYS A 75 5.61 15.51 -10.15
N ARG A 76 6.34 15.34 -9.04
CA ARG A 76 6.97 14.06 -8.66
C ARG A 76 5.97 13.11 -8.00
N ILE A 77 4.87 13.63 -7.47
CA ILE A 77 3.76 12.82 -6.97
C ILE A 77 2.99 12.26 -8.17
N LEU A 78 2.75 10.95 -8.18
CA LEU A 78 1.96 10.29 -9.21
C LEU A 78 0.47 10.48 -8.96
N PHE A 79 0.04 10.12 -7.76
CA PHE A 79 -1.28 10.34 -7.17
C PHE A 79 -1.14 10.26 -5.64
N TRP A 80 -2.16 10.69 -4.91
CA TRP A 80 -2.23 10.60 -3.46
C TRP A 80 -2.99 9.34 -3.04
N ASP A 81 -2.38 8.49 -2.22
CA ASP A 81 -3.11 7.48 -1.48
C ASP A 81 -3.53 8.09 -0.13
N LEU A 82 -4.83 8.29 0.05
CA LEU A 82 -5.32 9.04 1.21
C LEU A 82 -5.30 8.19 2.49
N TYR A 83 -5.50 6.88 2.37
CA TYR A 83 -5.67 6.01 3.52
C TYR A 83 -5.41 4.56 3.12
N ASN A 84 -4.34 3.98 3.62
CA ASN A 84 -4.04 2.57 3.43
C ASN A 84 -4.97 1.69 4.27
N GLU A 85 -5.58 0.71 3.59
CA GLU A 85 -6.45 -0.33 4.14
C GLU A 85 -7.42 0.11 5.27
N PRO A 86 -8.22 1.17 5.08
CA PRO A 86 -9.17 1.62 6.09
C PRO A 86 -10.10 0.47 6.51
N THR A 87 -10.46 0.42 7.79
CA THR A 87 -11.20 -0.68 8.46
C THR A 87 -10.35 -1.89 8.88
N ASN A 88 -9.06 -1.94 8.52
CA ASN A 88 -8.13 -2.97 9.00
C ASN A 88 -7.72 -2.70 10.48
N GLY A 89 -6.78 -3.49 11.01
CA GLY A 89 -6.22 -3.31 12.35
C GLY A 89 -7.19 -3.66 13.49
N GLY A 90 -8.43 -4.03 13.20
CA GLY A 90 -9.49 -4.22 14.19
C GLY A 90 -10.36 -2.98 14.41
N LEU A 91 -10.20 -1.92 13.61
CA LEU A 91 -11.07 -0.73 13.66
C LEU A 91 -12.45 -0.98 13.04
N GLY A 92 -12.53 -1.82 12.01
CA GLY A 92 -13.78 -2.08 11.29
C GLY A 92 -14.44 -0.78 10.82
N SER A 93 -15.75 -0.65 11.00
CA SER A 93 -16.49 0.54 10.54
C SER A 93 -16.18 1.83 11.29
N ALA A 94 -15.42 1.78 12.40
CA ALA A 94 -15.06 2.97 13.17
C ALA A 94 -14.16 3.94 12.38
N THR A 95 -13.43 3.46 11.36
CA THR A 95 -12.60 4.30 10.48
C THR A 95 -13.42 5.17 9.53
N LEU A 96 -14.63 4.73 9.15
CA LEU A 96 -15.38 5.34 8.04
C LEU A 96 -15.68 6.85 8.21
N PRO A 97 -16.01 7.36 9.41
CA PRO A 97 -16.17 8.80 9.63
C PRO A 97 -14.90 9.60 9.36
N LEU A 98 -13.72 9.10 9.75
CA LEU A 98 -12.45 9.75 9.45
C LEU A 98 -12.15 9.67 7.94
N LEU A 99 -12.31 8.50 7.32
CA LEU A 99 -12.09 8.32 5.87
C LEU A 99 -12.87 9.34 5.04
N LYS A 100 -14.17 9.53 5.33
CA LYS A 100 -15.02 10.53 4.64
C LYS A 100 -14.48 11.96 4.81
N LYS A 101 -13.98 12.30 6.00
CA LYS A 101 -13.37 13.60 6.27
C LYS A 101 -12.06 13.78 5.51
N VAL A 102 -11.20 12.76 5.47
CA VAL A 102 -9.93 12.80 4.72
C VAL A 102 -10.18 13.05 3.22
N ILE A 103 -11.17 12.37 2.64
CA ILE A 103 -11.60 12.63 1.26
C ILE A 103 -12.01 14.10 1.11
N ALA A 104 -12.87 14.61 1.99
CA ALA A 104 -13.32 16.00 1.92
C ALA A 104 -12.16 17.02 2.07
N TRP A 105 -11.21 16.76 2.96
CA TRP A 105 -10.02 17.60 3.15
C TRP A 105 -9.13 17.60 1.91
N ALA A 106 -8.86 16.43 1.32
CA ALA A 106 -8.10 16.31 0.09
C ALA A 106 -8.76 17.09 -1.07
N ARG A 107 -10.09 16.99 -1.21
CA ARG A 107 -10.85 17.76 -2.21
C ARG A 107 -10.79 19.26 -1.97
N LYS A 108 -10.78 19.71 -0.71
CA LYS A 108 -10.64 21.13 -0.35
C LYS A 108 -9.26 21.69 -0.72
N VAL A 109 -8.20 20.90 -0.57
CA VAL A 109 -6.84 21.29 -1.01
C VAL A 109 -6.74 21.40 -2.53
N ASN A 110 -7.47 20.54 -3.25
CA ASN A 110 -7.54 20.50 -4.71
C ASN A 110 -6.14 20.38 -5.38
N PRO A 111 -5.40 19.27 -5.12
CA PRO A 111 -4.11 19.03 -5.76
C PRO A 111 -4.25 18.75 -7.26
N ILE A 112 -3.17 18.98 -8.02
CA ILE A 112 -3.16 18.68 -9.47
C ILE A 112 -3.07 17.18 -9.74
N GLN A 113 -2.66 16.39 -8.74
CA GLN A 113 -2.54 14.94 -8.86
C GLN A 113 -3.87 14.26 -8.47
N PRO A 114 -4.20 13.11 -9.08
CA PRO A 114 -5.36 12.33 -8.66
C PRO A 114 -5.28 11.91 -7.19
N VAL A 115 -6.44 11.70 -6.55
CA VAL A 115 -6.54 11.05 -5.24
C VAL A 115 -7.11 9.65 -5.37
N SER A 116 -6.67 8.74 -4.51
CA SER A 116 -7.10 7.34 -4.48
C SER A 116 -7.13 6.81 -3.06
N ILE A 117 -7.92 5.75 -2.86
CA ILE A 117 -7.90 4.85 -1.70
C ILE A 117 -7.97 3.42 -2.25
N GLY A 118 -7.15 2.50 -1.71
CA GLY A 118 -7.08 1.12 -2.18
C GLY A 118 -8.34 0.29 -1.85
N LEU A 119 -8.88 -0.40 -2.85
CA LEU A 119 -9.80 -1.53 -2.66
C LEU A 119 -9.00 -2.77 -2.25
N PHE A 120 -9.15 -3.23 -1.01
CA PHE A 120 -8.34 -4.34 -0.48
C PHE A 120 -9.16 -5.54 0.03
N ASN A 121 -10.48 -5.39 0.19
CA ASN A 121 -11.37 -6.48 0.61
C ASN A 121 -12.81 -6.30 0.06
N ASP A 122 -13.71 -7.22 0.41
CA ASP A 122 -15.11 -7.23 -0.06
C ASP A 122 -16.07 -6.40 0.81
N ASN A 123 -15.56 -5.51 1.66
CA ASN A 123 -16.42 -4.66 2.50
C ASN A 123 -17.19 -3.65 1.63
N LYS A 124 -18.45 -3.95 1.32
CA LYS A 124 -19.28 -3.12 0.45
C LYS A 124 -19.39 -1.67 0.94
N GLN A 125 -19.59 -1.45 2.24
CA GLN A 125 -19.76 -0.10 2.78
C GLN A 125 -18.51 0.75 2.58
N LEU A 126 -17.33 0.14 2.79
CA LEU A 126 -16.06 0.78 2.51
C LEU A 126 -15.90 1.02 1.00
N ASN A 127 -16.11 -0.01 0.17
CA ASN A 127 -15.89 0.06 -1.26
C ASN A 127 -16.78 1.12 -1.94
N ASP A 128 -18.03 1.28 -1.49
CA ASP A 128 -18.91 2.35 -1.95
C ASP A 128 -18.30 3.75 -1.67
N ILE A 129 -17.67 3.95 -0.52
CA ILE A 129 -16.99 5.22 -0.15
C ILE A 129 -15.73 5.41 -1.00
N VAL A 130 -14.90 4.37 -1.12
CA VAL A 130 -13.62 4.39 -1.84
C VAL A 130 -13.84 4.68 -3.33
N LEU A 131 -14.81 4.01 -3.96
CA LEU A 131 -15.11 4.17 -5.38
C LEU A 131 -15.62 5.57 -5.72
N VAL A 132 -16.37 6.22 -4.80
CA VAL A 132 -16.84 7.60 -4.97
C VAL A 132 -15.74 8.61 -4.65
N GLY A 133 -14.90 8.32 -3.65
CA GLY A 133 -13.84 9.21 -3.18
C GLY A 133 -12.63 9.32 -4.11
N SER A 134 -12.40 8.32 -4.96
CA SER A 134 -11.17 8.18 -5.76
C SER A 134 -11.34 8.64 -7.21
N ASP A 135 -10.33 9.35 -7.73
CA ASP A 135 -10.25 9.75 -9.14
C ASP A 135 -9.80 8.59 -10.05
N ILE A 136 -8.95 7.72 -9.52
CA ILE A 136 -8.48 6.49 -10.17
C ILE A 136 -8.91 5.28 -9.34
N ILE A 137 -8.87 4.09 -9.93
CA ILE A 137 -9.10 2.86 -9.19
C ILE A 137 -7.75 2.35 -8.70
N SER A 138 -7.49 2.39 -7.39
CA SER A 138 -6.42 1.60 -6.79
C SER A 138 -6.95 0.37 -6.06
N PHE A 139 -6.17 -0.71 -6.03
CA PHE A 139 -6.55 -1.96 -5.38
C PHE A 139 -5.35 -2.78 -4.92
N HIS A 140 -5.56 -3.70 -3.99
CA HIS A 140 -4.58 -4.68 -3.52
C HIS A 140 -4.94 -6.06 -4.04
N ASN A 141 -3.93 -6.85 -4.41
CA ASN A 141 -4.13 -8.26 -4.76
C ASN A 141 -2.92 -9.10 -4.39
N TYR A 142 -3.12 -10.02 -3.46
CA TYR A 142 -2.09 -10.96 -3.00
C TYR A 142 -2.37 -12.40 -3.44
N GLY A 143 -3.18 -12.58 -4.49
CA GLY A 143 -3.60 -13.87 -5.01
C GLY A 143 -2.90 -14.25 -6.31
N ASP A 144 -3.20 -15.47 -6.76
CA ASP A 144 -2.75 -16.02 -8.04
C ASP A 144 -3.24 -15.23 -9.26
N LYS A 145 -2.78 -15.66 -10.45
CA LYS A 145 -3.14 -15.00 -11.71
C LYS A 145 -4.63 -15.03 -12.00
N GLU A 146 -5.35 -16.09 -11.62
CA GLU A 146 -6.78 -16.23 -11.87
C GLU A 146 -7.59 -15.24 -11.03
N THR A 147 -7.26 -15.12 -9.74
CA THR A 147 -7.88 -14.12 -8.84
C THR A 147 -7.58 -12.71 -9.29
N LEU A 148 -6.33 -12.41 -9.69
CA LEU A 148 -5.95 -11.12 -10.23
C LEU A 148 -6.72 -10.78 -11.51
N GLN A 149 -6.76 -11.68 -12.48
CA GLN A 149 -7.46 -11.43 -13.76
C GLN A 149 -8.96 -11.18 -13.55
N ARG A 150 -9.61 -11.92 -12.63
CA ARG A 150 -11.02 -11.67 -12.30
C ARG A 150 -11.21 -10.27 -11.72
N GLN A 151 -10.41 -9.89 -10.73
CA GLN A 151 -10.50 -8.56 -10.11
C GLN A 151 -10.25 -7.46 -11.15
N VAL A 152 -9.25 -7.61 -12.02
CA VAL A 152 -8.98 -6.68 -13.13
C VAL A 152 -10.19 -6.53 -14.04
N ASN A 153 -10.79 -7.64 -14.48
CA ASN A 153 -11.96 -7.61 -15.36
C ASN A 153 -13.15 -6.89 -14.72
N ASP A 154 -13.35 -7.04 -13.41
CA ASP A 154 -14.39 -6.34 -12.68
C ASP A 154 -14.09 -4.85 -12.54
N LEU A 155 -12.85 -4.48 -12.22
CA LEU A 155 -12.46 -3.08 -12.04
C LEU A 155 -12.46 -2.28 -13.35
N LYS A 156 -12.20 -2.92 -14.51
CA LYS A 156 -12.29 -2.27 -15.82
C LYS A 156 -13.69 -1.75 -16.16
N LYS A 157 -14.74 -2.24 -15.47
CA LYS A 157 -16.12 -1.76 -15.65
C LYS A 157 -16.33 -0.32 -15.18
N TYR A 158 -15.42 0.22 -14.36
CA TYR A 158 -15.52 1.59 -13.84
C TYR A 158 -14.98 2.68 -14.79
N ASP A 159 -14.41 2.30 -15.95
CA ASP A 159 -13.89 3.23 -16.97
C ASP A 159 -12.97 4.34 -16.42
N ARG A 160 -12.07 3.94 -15.52
CA ARG A 160 -11.08 4.81 -14.87
C ARG A 160 -9.69 4.17 -14.96
N PRO A 161 -8.60 4.95 -14.92
CA PRO A 161 -7.24 4.39 -14.79
C PRO A 161 -7.15 3.47 -13.58
N ILE A 162 -6.45 2.35 -13.73
CA ILE A 162 -6.34 1.31 -12.71
C ILE A 162 -4.88 1.18 -12.26
N PHE A 163 -4.68 1.03 -10.95
CA PHE A 163 -3.37 0.82 -10.34
C PHE A 163 -3.43 -0.24 -9.22
N CYS A 164 -2.63 -1.29 -9.30
CA CYS A 164 -2.46 -2.22 -8.19
C CYS A 164 -1.39 -1.69 -7.23
N THR A 165 -1.78 -1.12 -6.10
CA THR A 165 -0.85 -0.44 -5.17
C THR A 165 -0.09 -1.41 -4.28
N GLU A 166 -0.61 -2.62 -4.09
CA GLU A 166 0.08 -3.67 -3.35
C GLU A 166 -0.22 -5.05 -3.96
N TRP A 167 0.83 -5.81 -4.23
CA TRP A 167 0.71 -7.21 -4.61
C TRP A 167 1.97 -8.01 -4.28
N MET A 168 1.85 -9.32 -4.55
CA MET A 168 2.85 -10.37 -4.41
C MET A 168 2.89 -11.02 -3.03
N ASN A 169 2.67 -12.32 -3.04
CA ASN A 169 2.61 -13.21 -1.88
C ASN A 169 2.91 -14.61 -2.42
N ARG A 170 4.19 -14.98 -2.49
CA ARG A 170 4.61 -16.24 -3.14
C ARG A 170 3.95 -17.49 -2.55
N PRO A 171 3.74 -17.61 -1.22
CA PRO A 171 2.96 -18.70 -0.64
C PRO A 171 1.54 -18.86 -1.19
N ALA A 172 0.91 -17.76 -1.62
CA ALA A 172 -0.43 -17.75 -2.22
C ALA A 172 -0.40 -17.75 -3.76
N HIS A 173 0.72 -18.17 -4.37
CA HIS A 173 0.93 -18.22 -5.81
C HIS A 173 0.84 -16.87 -6.53
N SER A 174 0.86 -15.76 -5.78
CA SER A 174 0.99 -14.41 -6.32
C SER A 174 2.48 -14.14 -6.61
N VAL A 175 2.91 -14.46 -7.83
CA VAL A 175 4.31 -14.43 -8.25
C VAL A 175 4.54 -13.53 -9.46
N ILE A 176 5.75 -12.99 -9.59
CA ILE A 176 6.12 -12.04 -10.65
C ILE A 176 5.94 -12.64 -12.05
N SER A 177 6.31 -13.91 -12.26
CA SER A 177 6.23 -14.56 -13.57
C SER A 177 4.81 -14.63 -14.13
N ASP A 178 3.81 -14.61 -13.26
CA ASP A 178 2.42 -14.88 -13.60
C ASP A 178 1.59 -13.59 -13.59
N ASN A 179 1.78 -12.75 -12.56
CA ASN A 179 0.96 -11.55 -12.36
C ASN A 179 1.48 -10.32 -13.11
N LEU A 180 2.81 -10.15 -13.24
CA LEU A 180 3.39 -8.99 -13.94
C LEU A 180 2.98 -8.92 -15.43
N PRO A 181 2.94 -10.03 -16.20
CA PRO A 181 2.44 -10.00 -17.57
C PRO A 181 0.98 -9.54 -17.68
N ILE A 182 0.13 -9.84 -16.69
CA ILE A 182 -1.26 -9.37 -16.67
C ILE A 182 -1.30 -7.85 -16.57
N PHE A 183 -0.59 -7.27 -15.60
CA PHE A 183 -0.52 -5.81 -15.45
C PHE A 183 -0.01 -5.13 -16.73
N TYR A 184 1.03 -5.70 -17.34
CA TYR A 184 1.59 -5.17 -18.60
C TYR A 184 0.58 -5.22 -19.76
N ASN A 185 -0.02 -6.39 -20.01
CA ASN A 185 -0.96 -6.59 -21.13
C ASN A 185 -2.24 -5.76 -20.97
N GLU A 186 -2.72 -5.63 -19.73
CA GLU A 186 -3.92 -4.86 -19.39
C GLU A 186 -3.64 -3.35 -19.22
N LYS A 187 -2.37 -2.93 -19.33
CA LYS A 187 -1.90 -1.54 -19.15
C LYS A 187 -2.24 -0.96 -17.76
N ILE A 188 -2.09 -1.78 -16.73
CA ILE A 188 -2.35 -1.45 -15.34
C ILE A 188 -1.02 -1.16 -14.64
N GLY A 189 -0.93 -0.02 -13.95
CA GLY A 189 0.24 0.27 -13.12
C GLY A 189 0.27 -0.63 -11.89
N CYS A 190 1.45 -1.00 -11.39
CA CYS A 190 1.55 -1.87 -10.22
C CYS A 190 2.74 -1.53 -9.31
N MET A 191 2.58 -1.78 -8.01
CA MET A 191 3.61 -1.65 -6.97
C MET A 191 3.68 -2.92 -6.13
N LEU A 192 4.88 -3.48 -6.00
CA LEU A 192 5.14 -4.64 -5.16
C LEU A 192 5.11 -4.24 -3.67
N TRP A 193 4.53 -5.09 -2.83
CA TRP A 193 4.79 -5.03 -1.39
C TRP A 193 6.13 -5.71 -1.12
N GLY A 194 7.01 -5.05 -0.37
CA GLY A 194 8.38 -5.53 -0.13
C GLY A 194 9.35 -5.24 -1.29
N LEU A 195 10.63 -5.07 -0.93
CA LEU A 195 11.70 -4.86 -1.91
C LEU A 195 13.01 -5.44 -1.39
N VAL A 196 13.46 -4.97 -0.23
CA VAL A 196 14.68 -5.42 0.43
C VAL A 196 14.31 -5.94 1.81
N ASN A 197 14.74 -7.17 2.12
CA ASN A 197 14.63 -7.72 3.46
C ASN A 197 15.40 -6.83 4.45
N GLY A 198 14.64 -5.96 5.12
CA GLY A 198 15.15 -4.94 6.02
C GLY A 198 14.41 -4.98 7.35
N LYS A 199 14.09 -3.81 7.91
CA LYS A 199 13.49 -3.73 9.24
C LYS A 199 12.14 -4.44 9.38
N THR A 200 11.38 -4.52 8.29
CA THR A 200 10.05 -5.12 8.25
C THR A 200 10.07 -6.64 8.15
N GLN A 201 11.18 -7.27 7.73
CA GLN A 201 11.30 -8.73 7.57
C GLN A 201 10.16 -9.33 6.74
N THR A 202 9.84 -8.69 5.61
CA THR A 202 8.74 -9.06 4.71
C THR A 202 9.07 -10.27 3.83
N ASP A 203 10.23 -10.90 4.01
CA ASP A 203 10.49 -12.26 3.57
C ASP A 203 9.73 -13.32 4.39
N LEU A 204 9.40 -13.02 5.64
CA LEU A 204 8.58 -13.86 6.51
C LEU A 204 7.10 -13.81 6.09
N PRO A 205 6.32 -14.88 6.34
CA PRO A 205 4.88 -14.84 6.15
C PRO A 205 4.19 -13.91 7.16
N TRP A 206 3.04 -13.32 6.78
CA TRP A 206 2.18 -12.59 7.70
C TRP A 206 1.91 -13.39 8.97
N GLY A 207 2.04 -12.73 10.11
CA GLY A 207 1.83 -13.35 11.42
C GLY A 207 3.01 -14.14 11.98
N HIS A 208 4.12 -14.31 11.25
CA HIS A 208 5.31 -15.02 11.75
C HIS A 208 5.84 -14.39 13.06
N ARG A 209 6.22 -15.24 14.01
CA ARG A 209 6.75 -14.89 15.33
C ARG A 209 8.07 -15.60 15.64
N PRO A 210 8.89 -15.06 16.57
CA PRO A 210 10.11 -15.72 16.99
C PRO A 210 9.83 -17.13 17.53
N GLY A 211 10.51 -18.13 16.96
CA GLY A 211 10.31 -19.55 17.30
C GLY A 211 9.54 -20.33 16.24
N ASP A 212 8.83 -19.66 15.34
CA ASP A 212 8.19 -20.31 14.20
C ASP A 212 9.24 -20.92 13.24
N PRO A 213 8.91 -22.02 12.55
CA PRO A 213 9.77 -22.58 11.52
C PRO A 213 10.04 -21.57 10.40
N LEU A 214 11.30 -21.47 9.98
CA LEU A 214 11.67 -20.61 8.86
C LEU A 214 10.89 -20.99 7.59
N PRO A 215 10.38 -20.01 6.83
CA PRO A 215 9.62 -20.31 5.63
C PRO A 215 10.54 -20.91 4.55
N THR A 216 10.01 -21.88 3.80
CA THR A 216 10.71 -22.48 2.65
C THR A 216 10.72 -21.55 1.44
N VAL A 217 9.78 -20.59 1.37
CA VAL A 217 9.67 -19.58 0.33
C VAL A 217 9.42 -18.21 0.94
N TRP A 218 10.12 -17.18 0.45
CA TRP A 218 9.93 -15.81 0.93
C TRP A 218 8.58 -15.24 0.50
N GLN A 219 7.91 -14.53 1.39
CA GLN A 219 6.60 -13.95 1.09
C GLN A 219 6.69 -12.81 0.06
N HIS A 220 7.42 -11.73 0.40
CA HIS A 220 7.36 -10.47 -0.36
C HIS A 220 8.70 -9.97 -0.92
N ASP A 221 9.78 -10.00 -0.13
CA ASP A 221 11.00 -9.29 -0.55
C ASP A 221 11.68 -9.89 -1.79
N LEU A 222 12.35 -9.02 -2.56
CA LEU A 222 13.10 -9.37 -3.76
C LEU A 222 14.61 -9.46 -3.53
N TYR A 223 15.11 -8.69 -2.58
CA TYR A 223 16.53 -8.57 -2.29
C TYR A 223 16.83 -8.92 -0.83
N LYS A 224 18.00 -9.51 -0.61
CA LYS A 224 18.58 -9.70 0.72
C LYS A 224 19.12 -8.37 1.25
N THR A 225 19.52 -8.35 2.53
CA THR A 225 20.16 -7.18 3.17
C THR A 225 21.44 -6.71 2.47
N ASP A 226 22.11 -7.59 1.72
CA ASP A 226 23.32 -7.27 0.93
C ASP A 226 23.00 -6.91 -0.54
N PHE A 227 21.73 -6.63 -0.85
CA PHE A 227 21.21 -6.32 -2.18
C PHE A 227 21.37 -7.44 -3.22
N LYS A 228 21.74 -8.65 -2.82
CA LYS A 228 21.66 -9.80 -3.73
C LYS A 228 20.20 -10.21 -3.94
N PRO A 229 19.78 -10.51 -5.18
CA PRO A 229 18.46 -11.04 -5.44
C PRO A 229 18.19 -12.32 -4.65
N TYR A 230 16.96 -12.47 -4.14
CA TYR A 230 16.45 -13.74 -3.65
C TYR A 230 16.31 -14.74 -4.79
N LYS A 231 15.69 -14.29 -5.89
CA LYS A 231 15.49 -15.05 -7.14
C LYS A 231 15.87 -14.18 -8.35
N GLN A 232 16.95 -14.54 -9.04
CA GLN A 232 17.48 -13.74 -10.16
C GLN A 232 16.47 -13.63 -11.32
N ASN A 233 15.77 -14.72 -11.64
CA ASN A 233 14.78 -14.77 -12.71
C ASN A 233 13.58 -13.81 -12.49
N GLU A 234 13.21 -13.51 -11.24
CA GLU A 234 12.18 -12.52 -10.94
C GLU A 234 12.65 -11.10 -11.28
N ILE A 235 13.91 -10.76 -10.96
CA ILE A 235 14.52 -9.47 -11.32
C ILE A 235 14.64 -9.32 -12.83
N ASP A 236 15.03 -10.39 -13.52
CA ASP A 236 15.14 -10.38 -14.98
C ASP A 236 13.77 -10.20 -15.64
N SER A 237 12.72 -10.83 -15.09
CA SER A 237 11.33 -10.64 -15.54
C SER A 237 10.88 -9.20 -15.37
N ILE A 238 11.13 -8.57 -14.22
CA ILE A 238 10.82 -7.15 -14.01
C ILE A 238 11.51 -6.29 -15.07
N LYS A 239 12.78 -6.56 -15.39
CA LYS A 239 13.52 -5.79 -16.39
C LYS A 239 12.89 -5.87 -17.78
N ILE A 240 12.40 -7.04 -18.18
CA ILE A 240 11.73 -7.24 -19.47
C ILE A 240 10.52 -6.30 -19.60
N TYR A 241 9.71 -6.17 -18.55
CA TYR A 241 8.48 -5.38 -18.58
C TYR A 241 8.67 -3.90 -18.21
N THR A 242 9.82 -3.50 -17.69
CA THR A 242 10.10 -2.11 -17.25
C THR A 242 11.10 -1.36 -18.11
N PHE A 243 11.97 -2.05 -18.87
CA PHE A 243 13.01 -1.43 -19.71
C PHE A 243 12.78 -1.61 -21.22
N ILE A 244 11.53 -1.71 -21.66
CA ILE A 244 11.25 -1.62 -23.10
C ILE A 244 11.59 -0.19 -23.52
N LYS A 245 12.71 -0.08 -24.25
CA LYS A 245 13.13 1.13 -24.94
C LYS A 245 11.96 1.59 -25.82
N GLU A 246 11.41 2.76 -25.51
CA GLU A 246 10.78 3.59 -26.54
C GLU A 246 11.82 3.93 -27.63
#